data_AF-A0A7X8J7W3-F1
#
_entry.id   AF-A0A7X8J7W3-F1
#
_cell.length_a   1.000
_cell.length_b   1.000
_cell.length_c   1.000
_cell.angle_alpha   90.00
_cell.angle_beta   90.00
_cell.angle_gamma   90.00
#
_symmetry.space_group_name_H-M   'P 1'
#
loop_
_entity.id
_entity.type
_entity.pdbx_description
1 polymer ?
#
loop_
_entity_poly.entity_id
_entity_poly.type
_entity_poly.pdbx_seq_one_letter_code
_entity_poly.pdbx_strand_id
1 'polypeptide(L)'
;MLCVDPGVALNDVDGIFYSSGIHPWRAGENFDMSVLQKMLPHLSAIGEIGLDRLCGVPLQHQLETFSKHLIWQKPLIIHNVRCTSEILQRLPEPMLALWHRAPVKRSSLSRIIERGSMVSFSLEGLRFLNPALVPLSQLGLETDDSSVPIQEIYEAAAKLWQVSLEDLRCQLEQNFMRFYTLSG
;
A
#
# COMPACT_ATOMS: atom_id res chain seq x y z
N MET A 1 10.45 -2.93 -3.50
CA MET A 1 9.96 -3.49 -2.23
C MET A 1 9.48 -4.91 -2.48
N LEU A 2 9.70 -5.81 -1.54
CA LEU A 2 9.18 -7.17 -1.58
C LEU A 2 8.18 -7.37 -0.43
N CYS A 3 6.99 -7.88 -0.76
CA CYS A 3 6.02 -8.37 0.22
C CYS A 3 6.29 -9.86 0.45
N VAL A 4 6.50 -10.26 1.71
CA VAL A 4 6.77 -11.65 2.06
C VAL A 4 5.78 -12.16 3.10
N ASP A 5 5.47 -13.44 3.03
CA ASP A 5 4.65 -14.10 4.04
C ASP A 5 5.35 -14.09 5.42
N PRO A 6 4.58 -13.96 6.52
CA PRO A 6 5.13 -14.07 7.87
C PRO A 6 5.89 -15.39 8.08
N GLY A 7 7.11 -15.30 8.61
CA GLY A 7 7.97 -16.44 8.92
C GLY A 7 8.94 -16.85 7.83
N VAL A 8 8.88 -16.22 6.65
CA VAL A 8 9.90 -16.39 5.60
C VAL A 8 11.21 -15.75 6.06
N ALA A 9 12.33 -16.47 5.88
CA ALA A 9 13.66 -15.93 6.15
C ALA A 9 13.97 -14.79 5.16
N LEU A 10 14.36 -13.64 5.70
CA LEU A 10 14.78 -12.50 4.91
C LEU A 10 16.26 -12.61 4.59
N ASN A 11 16.62 -12.38 3.33
CA ASN A 11 18.01 -12.15 2.97
C ASN A 11 18.25 -10.65 3.14
N ASP A 12 19.09 -10.26 4.10
CA ASP A 12 19.49 -8.87 4.29
C ASP A 12 20.39 -8.44 3.11
N VAL A 13 19.74 -8.07 2.01
CA VAL A 13 20.36 -7.53 0.80
C VAL A 13 20.19 -6.03 0.82
N ASP A 14 21.31 -5.31 0.76
CA ASP A 14 21.30 -3.84 0.74
C ASP A 14 20.40 -3.29 -0.37
N GLY A 15 19.59 -2.31 -0.01
CA GLY A 15 18.65 -1.64 -0.93
C GLY A 15 17.31 -2.34 -1.14
N ILE A 16 17.07 -3.50 -0.51
CA ILE A 16 15.74 -4.14 -0.53
C ILE A 16 14.92 -3.71 0.68
N PHE A 17 13.74 -3.15 0.40
CA PHE A 17 12.73 -2.84 1.41
C PHE A 17 11.74 -4.01 1.52
N TYR A 18 11.51 -4.48 2.74
CA TYR A 18 10.61 -5.59 3.03
C TYR A 18 9.32 -5.12 3.70
N SER A 19 8.23 -5.80 3.37
CA SER A 19 6.98 -5.74 4.11
C SER A 19 6.47 -7.14 4.38
N SER A 20 5.79 -7.31 5.51
CA SER A 20 5.09 -8.54 5.84
C SER A 20 3.84 -8.24 6.65
N GLY A 21 2.81 -9.07 6.46
CA GLY A 21 1.49 -8.90 7.03
C GLY A 21 0.59 -10.07 6.66
N ILE A 22 -0.55 -10.18 7.32
CA ILE A 22 -1.56 -11.18 6.99
C ILE A 22 -2.57 -10.56 6.02
N HIS A 23 -2.55 -11.05 4.78
CA HIS A 23 -3.48 -10.63 3.74
C HIS A 23 -4.95 -10.95 4.12
N PRO A 24 -5.94 -10.10 3.79
CA PRO A 24 -7.35 -10.35 4.14
C PRO A 24 -7.91 -11.71 3.69
N TRP A 25 -7.35 -12.28 2.63
CA TRP A 25 -7.75 -13.60 2.11
C TRP A 25 -7.42 -14.75 3.06
N ARG A 26 -6.49 -14.53 3.99
CA ARG A 26 -6.06 -15.49 5.00
C ARG A 26 -6.60 -15.15 6.39
N ALA A 27 -7.41 -14.10 6.50
CA ALA A 27 -7.94 -13.71 7.80
C ALA A 27 -8.89 -14.81 8.35
N GLY A 28 -8.75 -15.12 9.64
CA GLY A 28 -9.47 -16.24 10.27
C GLY A 28 -8.66 -17.54 10.34
N GLU A 29 -7.53 -17.65 9.64
CA GLU A 29 -6.49 -18.60 10.02
C GLU A 29 -5.92 -18.20 11.40
N ASN A 30 -5.60 -19.19 12.24
CA ASN A 30 -4.95 -18.96 13.53
C ASN A 30 -3.46 -18.65 13.31
N PHE A 31 -3.15 -17.39 13.01
CA PHE A 31 -1.77 -16.91 12.95
C PHE A 31 -1.25 -16.50 14.32
N ASP A 32 -0.06 -16.99 14.64
CA ASP A 32 0.73 -16.47 15.74
C ASP A 32 1.40 -15.14 15.33
N MET A 33 0.87 -14.02 15.85
CA MET A 33 1.41 -12.69 15.60
C MET A 33 2.85 -12.52 16.12
N SER A 34 3.32 -13.41 17.00
CA SER A 34 4.71 -13.39 17.49
C SER A 34 5.73 -13.60 16.36
N VAL A 35 5.34 -14.31 15.30
CA VAL A 35 6.17 -14.53 14.12
C VAL A 35 6.43 -13.19 13.42
N LEU A 36 5.37 -12.43 13.16
CA LEU A 36 5.49 -11.12 12.50
C LEU A 36 6.22 -10.12 13.41
N GLN A 37 6.00 -10.18 14.73
CA GLN A 37 6.71 -9.35 15.71
C GLN A 37 8.24 -9.52 15.63
N LYS A 38 8.73 -10.76 15.45
CA LYS A 38 10.17 -11.04 15.30
C LYS A 38 10.76 -10.47 14.01
N MET A 39 9.95 -10.32 12.97
CA MET A 39 10.39 -9.76 11.68
C MET A 39 10.43 -8.22 11.70
N LEU A 40 9.67 -7.56 12.57
CA LEU A 40 9.52 -6.09 12.59
C LEU A 40 10.84 -5.31 12.46
N PRO A 41 11.96 -5.66 13.12
CA PRO A 41 13.21 -4.92 12.97
C PRO A 41 13.73 -4.86 11.53
N HIS A 42 13.39 -5.84 10.70
CA HIS A 42 13.82 -5.97 9.30
C HIS A 42 12.77 -5.48 8.29
N LEU A 43 11.57 -5.11 8.78
CA LEU A 43 10.49 -4.64 7.92
C LEU A 43 10.48 -3.12 7.83
N SER A 44 10.43 -2.61 6.61
CA SER A 44 10.26 -1.18 6.33
C SER A 44 8.78 -0.75 6.39
N ALA A 45 7.87 -1.70 6.19
CA ALA A 45 6.43 -1.49 6.28
C ALA A 45 5.72 -2.78 6.74
N ILE A 46 4.47 -2.65 7.19
CA ILE A 46 3.60 -3.79 7.45
C ILE A 46 2.61 -3.90 6.30
N GLY A 47 2.55 -5.08 5.70
CA GLY A 47 1.76 -5.27 4.49
C GLY A 47 2.14 -6.52 3.72
N GLU A 48 1.31 -6.98 2.81
CA GLU A 48 0.01 -6.38 2.47
C GLU A 48 -1.08 -6.80 3.50
N ILE A 49 -1.78 -5.81 4.04
CA ILE A 49 -2.85 -5.98 5.04
C ILE A 49 -4.07 -5.18 4.62
N GLY A 50 -5.25 -5.52 5.11
CA GLY A 50 -6.44 -4.70 4.82
C GLY A 50 -7.70 -5.53 4.79
N LEU A 51 -8.62 -5.16 3.91
CA LEU A 51 -9.95 -5.74 3.84
C LEU A 51 -10.40 -5.95 2.38
N ASP A 52 -11.07 -7.06 2.14
CA ASP A 52 -11.64 -7.47 0.86
C ASP A 52 -13.04 -8.06 1.04
N ARG A 53 -14.07 -7.37 0.51
CA ARG A 53 -15.46 -7.88 0.57
C ARG A 53 -15.73 -9.08 -0.33
N LEU A 54 -14.85 -9.37 -1.28
CA LEU A 54 -15.06 -10.33 -2.36
C LEU A 54 -14.29 -11.64 -2.15
N CYS A 55 -13.37 -11.72 -1.17
CA CYS A 55 -12.53 -12.89 -0.95
C CYS A 55 -13.22 -14.08 -0.23
N GLY A 56 -14.48 -13.94 0.17
CA GLY A 56 -15.25 -14.99 0.85
C GLY A 56 -14.95 -15.17 2.34
N VAL A 57 -13.87 -14.61 2.87
CA VAL A 57 -13.60 -14.58 4.31
C VAL A 57 -14.59 -13.62 5.02
N PRO A 58 -15.22 -13.99 6.14
CA PRO A 58 -16.10 -13.10 6.90
C PRO A 58 -15.40 -11.78 7.25
N LEU A 59 -16.04 -10.65 6.93
CA LEU A 59 -15.45 -9.32 7.16
C LEU A 59 -15.02 -9.12 8.61
N GLN A 60 -15.73 -9.69 9.58
CA GLN A 60 -15.37 -9.60 11.00
C GLN A 60 -13.98 -10.18 11.29
N HIS A 61 -13.62 -11.33 10.73
CA HIS A 61 -12.29 -11.91 10.89
C HIS A 61 -11.21 -11.03 10.24
N GLN A 62 -11.52 -10.46 9.07
CA GLN A 62 -10.61 -9.52 8.42
C GLN A 62 -10.37 -8.27 9.26
N LEU A 63 -11.43 -7.71 9.88
CA LEU A 63 -11.34 -6.55 10.74
C LEU A 63 -10.49 -6.83 11.99
N GLU A 64 -10.70 -7.97 12.64
CA GLU A 64 -9.91 -8.39 13.80
C GLU A 64 -8.44 -8.56 13.45
N THR A 65 -8.15 -9.25 12.35
CA THR A 65 -6.77 -9.41 11.84
C THR A 65 -6.16 -8.07 11.48
N PHE A 66 -6.87 -7.22 10.74
CA PHE A 66 -6.39 -5.88 10.36
C PHE A 66 -6.03 -5.05 11.59
N SER A 67 -6.92 -4.97 12.59
CA SER A 67 -6.67 -4.24 13.84
C SER A 67 -5.44 -4.72 14.60
N LYS A 68 -5.10 -6.01 14.56
CA LYS A 68 -3.87 -6.52 15.20
C LYS A 68 -2.58 -5.99 14.56
N HIS A 69 -2.60 -5.61 13.28
CA HIS A 69 -1.44 -5.04 12.60
C HIS A 69 -1.23 -3.55 12.93
N LEU A 70 -2.31 -2.83 13.24
CA LEU A 70 -2.30 -1.38 13.46
C LEU A 70 -1.62 -0.95 14.76
N ILE A 71 -1.28 -1.89 15.64
CA ILE A 71 -0.58 -1.62 16.89
C ILE A 71 0.90 -1.28 16.67
N TRP A 72 1.44 -1.64 15.51
CA TRP A 72 2.84 -1.44 15.18
C TRP A 72 3.01 -0.11 14.46
N GLN A 73 3.93 0.71 14.94
CA GLN A 73 4.19 2.07 14.46
C GLN A 73 5.08 2.04 13.20
N LYS A 74 4.66 1.32 12.15
CA LYS A 74 5.33 1.29 10.85
C LYS A 74 4.39 1.72 9.74
N PRO A 75 4.92 2.22 8.61
CA PRO A 75 4.14 2.47 7.41
C PRO A 75 3.33 1.23 7.01
N LEU A 76 2.12 1.43 6.50
CA LEU A 76 1.19 0.36 6.17
C LEU A 76 0.95 0.27 4.67
N ILE A 77 0.97 -0.94 4.11
CA ILE A 77 0.55 -1.20 2.73
C ILE A 77 -0.83 -1.84 2.77
N ILE A 78 -1.80 -1.14 2.21
CA ILE A 78 -3.23 -1.38 2.39
C ILE A 78 -3.83 -2.04 1.15
N HIS A 79 -4.33 -3.26 1.33
CA HIS A 79 -5.29 -3.92 0.48
C HIS A 79 -6.69 -3.35 0.71
N ASN A 80 -7.38 -2.95 -0.34
CA ASN A 80 -8.73 -2.43 -0.22
C ASN A 80 -9.62 -2.83 -1.40
N VAL A 81 -10.50 -3.81 -1.16
CA VAL A 81 -11.58 -4.15 -2.10
C VAL A 81 -12.93 -3.89 -1.45
N ARG A 82 -13.52 -2.75 -1.83
CA ARG A 82 -14.85 -2.27 -1.38
C ARG A 82 -14.96 -2.05 0.14
N CYS A 83 -13.87 -1.67 0.80
CA CYS A 83 -13.78 -1.49 2.26
C CYS A 83 -13.18 -0.14 2.69
N THR A 84 -13.19 0.88 1.82
CA THR A 84 -12.49 2.15 2.09
C THR A 84 -12.96 2.80 3.39
N SER A 85 -14.25 2.79 3.68
CA SER A 85 -14.79 3.42 4.90
C SER A 85 -14.36 2.69 6.17
N GLU A 86 -14.37 1.37 6.16
CA GLU A 86 -14.03 0.50 7.29
C GLU A 86 -12.55 0.62 7.64
N ILE A 87 -11.69 0.70 6.63
CA ILE A 87 -10.26 0.92 6.77
C ILE A 87 -10.00 2.33 7.31
N LEU A 88 -10.54 3.38 6.68
CA LEU A 88 -10.33 4.77 7.12
C LEU A 88 -10.82 5.01 8.55
N GLN A 89 -11.88 4.33 9.01
CA GLN A 89 -12.34 4.42 10.40
C GLN A 89 -11.38 3.81 11.42
N ARG A 90 -10.50 2.89 10.99
CA ARG A 90 -9.60 2.14 11.86
C ARG A 90 -8.15 2.61 11.78
N LEU A 91 -7.75 3.20 10.64
CA LEU A 91 -6.41 3.75 10.48
C LEU A 91 -6.14 4.80 11.57
N PRO A 92 -5.09 4.62 12.39
CA PRO A 92 -4.67 5.64 13.35
C PRO A 92 -4.22 6.91 12.63
N GLU A 93 -4.26 8.05 13.34
CA GLU A 93 -3.70 9.31 12.86
C GLU A 93 -2.73 9.87 13.91
N PRO A 94 -1.49 10.26 13.54
CA PRO A 94 -0.90 10.17 12.20
C PRO A 94 -0.40 8.73 11.89
N MET A 95 -0.74 8.19 10.72
CA MET A 95 -0.20 6.92 10.21
C MET A 95 0.12 7.06 8.72
N LEU A 96 1.32 6.64 8.31
CA LEU A 96 1.67 6.56 6.90
C LEU A 96 1.05 5.31 6.29
N ALA A 97 0.18 5.48 5.30
CA ALA A 97 -0.48 4.38 4.60
C ALA A 97 -0.34 4.54 3.08
N LEU A 98 0.07 3.48 2.40
CA LEU A 98 0.08 3.34 0.95
C LEU A 98 -1.06 2.42 0.54
N TRP A 99 -2.03 2.94 -0.19
CA TRP A 99 -3.13 2.15 -0.73
C TRP A 99 -2.72 1.56 -2.06
N HIS A 100 -2.41 0.26 -2.02
CA HIS A 100 -2.15 -0.55 -3.21
C HIS A 100 -3.43 -0.69 -4.04
N ARG A 101 -3.32 -0.68 -5.37
CA ARG A 101 -4.46 -0.69 -6.32
C ARG A 101 -5.57 0.26 -5.89
N ALA A 102 -5.19 1.52 -5.63
CA ALA A 102 -6.08 2.49 -5.01
C ALA A 102 -7.40 2.67 -5.80
N PRO A 103 -8.53 2.93 -5.12
CA PRO A 103 -9.80 3.13 -5.80
C PRO A 103 -9.77 4.42 -6.64
N VAL A 104 -10.25 4.34 -7.88
CA VAL A 104 -10.30 5.50 -8.80
C VAL A 104 -11.55 6.37 -8.63
N LYS A 105 -12.56 5.89 -7.89
CA LYS A 105 -13.79 6.65 -7.64
C LYS A 105 -13.51 7.85 -6.72
N ARG A 106 -13.87 9.05 -7.17
CA ARG A 106 -13.68 10.32 -6.43
C ARG A 106 -14.08 10.24 -4.95
N SER A 107 -15.25 9.66 -4.66
CA SER A 107 -15.77 9.57 -3.29
C SER A 107 -14.86 8.82 -2.31
N SER A 108 -14.15 7.79 -2.79
CA SER A 108 -13.20 7.03 -1.98
C SER A 108 -11.82 7.68 -2.03
N LEU A 109 -11.36 8.05 -3.22
CA LEU A 109 -10.02 8.55 -3.45
C LEU A 109 -9.76 9.87 -2.71
N SER A 110 -10.68 10.85 -2.80
CA SER A 110 -10.51 12.13 -2.11
C SER A 110 -10.36 11.95 -0.61
N ARG A 111 -11.16 11.07 0.01
CA ARG A 111 -11.09 10.78 1.45
C ARG A 111 -9.76 10.13 1.85
N ILE A 112 -9.19 9.28 0.99
CA ILE A 112 -7.88 8.65 1.21
C ILE A 112 -6.78 9.73 1.17
N ILE A 113 -6.81 10.57 0.14
CA ILE A 113 -5.83 11.64 -0.08
C ILE A 113 -5.89 12.70 1.04
N GLU A 114 -7.09 13.09 1.47
CA GLU A 114 -7.31 14.04 2.57
C GLU A 114 -6.75 13.55 3.91
N ARG A 115 -6.67 12.23 4.12
CA ARG A 115 -6.00 11.64 5.30
C ARG A 115 -4.48 11.60 5.20
N GLY A 116 -3.89 12.21 4.18
CA GLY A 116 -2.44 12.23 3.97
C GLY A 116 -1.86 10.88 3.52
N SER A 117 -2.71 9.92 3.13
CA SER A 117 -2.26 8.63 2.61
C SER A 117 -1.63 8.77 1.23
N MET A 118 -0.73 7.86 0.89
CA MET A 118 -0.26 7.64 -0.47
C MET A 118 -1.14 6.63 -1.19
N VAL A 119 -1.18 6.72 -2.51
CA VAL A 119 -1.95 5.83 -3.38
C VAL A 119 -1.07 5.32 -4.51
N SER A 120 -1.22 4.05 -4.85
CA SER A 120 -0.50 3.44 -5.96
C SER A 120 -1.48 2.92 -7.01
N PHE A 121 -1.06 3.01 -8.27
CA PHE A 121 -1.87 2.60 -9.41
C PHE A 121 -1.06 1.77 -10.40
N SER A 122 -1.69 0.72 -10.90
CA SER A 122 -1.27 0.03 -12.11
C SER A 122 -1.69 0.82 -13.36
N LEU A 123 -1.24 0.36 -14.53
CA LEU A 123 -1.65 0.95 -15.81
C LEU A 123 -3.18 0.99 -15.95
N GLU A 124 -3.88 -0.06 -15.53
CA GLU A 124 -5.35 -0.11 -15.59
C GLU A 124 -5.98 0.96 -14.69
N GLY A 125 -5.48 1.13 -13.47
CA GLY A 125 -5.96 2.16 -12.55
C GLY A 125 -5.82 3.57 -13.14
N LEU A 126 -4.67 3.86 -13.76
CA LEU A 126 -4.42 5.16 -14.40
C LEU A 126 -5.41 5.49 -15.52
N ARG A 127 -5.92 4.50 -16.27
CA ARG A 127 -6.86 4.72 -17.39
C ARG A 127 -8.18 5.36 -16.95
N PHE A 128 -8.59 5.12 -15.71
CA PHE A 128 -9.86 5.60 -15.16
C PHE A 128 -9.66 6.69 -14.10
N LEU A 129 -8.41 7.05 -13.80
CA LEU A 129 -8.06 8.01 -12.77
C LEU A 129 -8.30 9.45 -13.26
N ASN A 130 -8.86 10.28 -12.38
CA ASN A 130 -8.75 11.73 -12.51
C ASN A 130 -7.50 12.21 -11.75
N PRO A 131 -6.41 12.61 -12.44
CA PRO A 131 -5.15 12.97 -11.79
C PRO A 131 -5.25 14.21 -10.90
N ALA A 132 -6.24 15.08 -11.13
CA ALA A 132 -6.45 16.28 -10.29
C ALA A 132 -6.82 15.95 -8.83
N LEU A 133 -7.20 14.69 -8.55
CA LEU A 133 -7.52 14.23 -7.19
C LEU A 133 -6.28 13.80 -6.40
N VAL A 134 -5.15 13.58 -7.07
CA VAL A 134 -3.96 12.95 -6.46
C VAL A 134 -2.77 13.88 -6.69
N PRO A 135 -2.30 14.58 -5.64
CA PRO A 135 -1.04 15.30 -5.68
C PRO A 135 0.09 14.35 -6.06
N LEU A 136 1.01 14.81 -6.92
CA LEU A 136 2.17 14.02 -7.30
C LEU A 136 3.01 13.57 -6.09
N SER A 137 3.00 14.34 -5.00
CA SER A 137 3.66 13.98 -3.75
C SER A 137 2.99 12.81 -3.01
N GLN A 138 1.77 12.39 -3.37
CA GLN A 138 1.09 11.24 -2.77
C GLN A 138 0.98 10.05 -3.72
N LEU A 139 1.55 10.16 -4.92
CA LEU A 139 1.51 9.14 -5.96
C LEU A 139 2.60 8.07 -5.75
N GLY A 140 2.21 6.82 -5.96
CA GLY A 140 3.06 5.68 -6.28
C GLY A 140 2.59 5.00 -7.57
N LEU A 141 3.45 4.16 -8.14
CA LEU A 141 3.13 3.34 -9.32
C LEU A 141 3.58 1.91 -9.07
N GLU A 142 2.85 0.95 -9.62
CA GLU A 142 3.09 -0.47 -9.40
C GLU A 142 2.75 -1.31 -10.63
N THR A 143 3.44 -2.43 -10.80
CA THR A 143 3.04 -3.47 -11.76
C THR A 143 2.02 -4.41 -11.15
N ASP A 144 2.15 -4.64 -9.84
CA ASP A 144 1.52 -5.76 -9.15
C ASP A 144 1.75 -7.09 -9.92
N ASP A 145 0.73 -7.92 -10.09
CA ASP A 145 0.78 -9.17 -10.88
C ASP A 145 0.73 -8.96 -12.41
N SER A 146 0.75 -7.71 -12.89
CA SER A 146 0.72 -7.43 -14.32
C SER A 146 2.06 -7.72 -14.99
N SER A 147 2.01 -8.30 -16.19
CA SER A 147 3.20 -8.45 -17.06
C SER A 147 3.61 -7.14 -17.76
N VAL A 148 2.86 -6.06 -17.57
CA VAL A 148 3.17 -4.75 -18.16
C VAL A 148 4.47 -4.22 -17.55
N PRO A 149 5.47 -3.86 -18.36
CA PRO A 149 6.70 -3.23 -17.87
C PRO A 149 6.42 -1.95 -17.09
N ILE A 150 7.10 -1.75 -15.96
CA ILE A 150 6.93 -0.56 -15.12
C ILE A 150 7.18 0.75 -15.90
N GLN A 151 8.05 0.72 -16.91
CA GLN A 151 8.35 1.85 -17.78
C GLN A 151 7.11 2.39 -18.50
N GLU A 152 6.24 1.50 -18.99
CA GLU A 152 5.00 1.91 -19.67
C GLU A 152 4.04 2.63 -18.72
N ILE A 153 4.02 2.22 -17.46
CA ILE A 153 3.20 2.83 -16.40
C ILE A 153 3.73 4.24 -16.08
N TYR A 154 5.05 4.39 -16.00
CA TYR A 154 5.70 5.69 -15.81
C TYR A 154 5.40 6.65 -16.97
N GLU A 155 5.49 6.19 -18.22
CA GLU A 155 5.14 7.01 -19.38
C GLU A 155 3.67 7.43 -19.38
N ALA A 156 2.76 6.52 -19.02
CA ALA A 156 1.34 6.82 -18.91
C ALA A 156 1.07 7.87 -17.82
N ALA A 157 1.70 7.72 -16.65
CA ALA A 157 1.60 8.68 -15.57
C ALA A 157 2.19 10.06 -15.94
N ALA A 158 3.37 10.12 -16.56
CA ALA A 158 3.99 11.39 -16.95
C ALA A 158 3.08 12.17 -17.91
N LYS A 159 2.48 11.48 -18.89
CA LYS A 159 1.48 12.06 -19.80
C LYS A 159 0.22 12.52 -19.05
N LEU A 160 -0.27 11.71 -18.11
CA LEU A 160 -1.51 11.99 -17.38
C LEU A 160 -1.40 13.20 -16.44
N TRP A 161 -0.26 13.36 -15.76
CA TRP A 161 0.03 14.53 -14.91
C TRP A 161 0.69 15.70 -15.66
N GLN A 162 0.95 15.56 -16.97
CA GLN A 162 1.58 16.58 -17.81
C GLN A 162 2.93 17.08 -17.27
N VAL A 163 3.75 16.14 -16.79
CA VAL A 163 5.11 16.39 -16.31
C VAL A 163 6.13 15.65 -17.16
N SER A 164 7.39 16.06 -17.09
CA SER A 164 8.46 15.27 -17.72
C SER A 164 8.61 13.92 -17.01
N LEU A 165 9.09 12.91 -17.74
CA LEU A 165 9.38 11.61 -17.16
C LEU A 165 10.43 11.70 -16.05
N GLU A 166 11.39 12.63 -16.18
CA GLU A 166 12.43 12.85 -15.18
C GLU A 166 11.86 13.44 -13.88
N ASP A 167 11.04 14.48 -13.99
CA ASP A 167 10.40 15.10 -12.81
C ASP A 167 9.51 14.09 -12.08
N LEU A 168 8.77 13.26 -12.84
CA LEU A 168 7.97 12.18 -12.25
C LEU A 168 8.86 11.18 -11.50
N ARG A 169 9.97 10.74 -12.10
CA ARG A 169 10.90 9.80 -11.45
C ARG A 169 11.45 10.37 -10.14
N CYS A 170 11.95 11.61 -10.17
CA CYS A 170 12.45 12.28 -8.98
C CYS A 170 11.38 12.39 -7.89
N GLN A 171 10.15 12.76 -8.26
CA GLN A 171 9.07 12.91 -7.30
C GLN A 171 8.63 11.56 -6.69
N LEU A 172 8.54 10.50 -7.51
CA LEU A 172 8.18 9.16 -7.03
C LEU A 172 9.28 8.57 -6.13
N GLU A 173 10.55 8.82 -6.44
CA GLU A 173 11.67 8.45 -5.58
C GLU A 173 11.60 9.17 -4.22
N GLN A 174 11.35 10.47 -4.21
CA GLN A 174 11.13 11.22 -2.97
C GLN A 174 9.96 10.67 -2.17
N ASN A 175 8.85 10.32 -2.83
CA ASN A 175 7.69 9.74 -2.16
C ASN A 175 8.01 8.38 -1.55
N PHE A 176 8.73 7.54 -2.29
CA PHE A 176 9.17 6.23 -1.83
C PHE A 176 10.08 6.36 -0.59
N MET A 177 11.11 7.21 -0.65
CA MET A 177 12.00 7.44 0.49
C MET A 177 11.23 8.00 1.68
N ARG A 178 10.36 8.99 1.47
CA ARG A 178 9.50 9.55 2.52
C ARG A 178 8.65 8.49 3.21
N PHE A 179 8.14 7.51 2.46
CA PHE A 179 7.31 6.44 3.02
C PHE A 179 8.12 5.40 3.78
N TYR A 180 9.25 4.92 3.23
CA TYR A 180 9.97 3.77 3.77
C TYR A 180 11.15 4.11 4.70
N THR A 181 11.69 5.34 4.67
CA THR A 181 12.88 5.71 5.47
C THR A 181 12.60 6.72 6.58
N LEU A 182 11.42 7.34 6.63
CA LEU A 182 11.06 8.26 7.73
C LEU A 182 10.47 7.55 8.96
N SER A 183 10.25 6.25 8.88
CA SER A 183 10.08 5.39 10.04
C SER A 183 11.46 5.08 10.62
N GLY A 184 11.84 5.88 11.63
CA GLY A 184 13.12 5.76 12.34
C GLY A 184 13.38 4.40 12.98
#